data_AF-A0A1G2KGJ6-F1
#
_entry.id   AF-A0A1G2KGJ6-F1
#
_cell.length_a   1.000
_cell.length_b   1.000
_cell.length_c   1.000
_cell.angle_alpha   90.00
_cell.angle_beta   90.00
_cell.angle_gamma   90.00
#
_symmetry.space_group_name_H-M   'P 1'
#
loop_
_entity.id
_entity.type
_entity.pdbx_description
1 polymer ?
#
loop_
_entity_poly.entity_id
_entity_poly.type
_entity_poly.pdbx_seq_one_letter_code
_entity_poly.pdbx_strand_id
1 'polypeptide(L)'
;MPITKSAKKAMRQSIRRHAQNLKKKEAYKRAVRDVRKAVAAGKHDEAKKMLPKLYQALDKAAKTNVIKKNKAARLKSRLSNLVAKNTQ
;
A
#
# COMPACT_ATOMS: atom_id res chain seq x y z
N MET A 1 -32.06 -1.84 1.69
CA MET A 1 -31.85 -3.30 1.67
C MET A 1 -31.87 -3.80 0.23
N PRO A 2 -31.05 -4.79 -0.16
CA PRO A 2 -31.09 -5.32 -1.51
C PRO A 2 -32.41 -6.08 -1.75
N ILE A 3 -33.16 -5.70 -2.79
CA ILE A 3 -34.49 -6.26 -3.08
C ILE A 3 -34.36 -7.55 -3.88
N THR A 4 -33.55 -7.55 -4.94
CA THR A 4 -33.36 -8.71 -5.84
C THR A 4 -32.37 -9.74 -5.27
N LYS A 5 -32.52 -11.01 -5.67
CA LYS A 5 -31.61 -12.10 -5.26
C LYS A 5 -30.15 -11.83 -5.66
N SER A 6 -29.94 -11.23 -6.84
CA SER A 6 -28.61 -10.83 -7.33
C SER A 6 -27.99 -9.72 -6.47
N ALA A 7 -28.78 -8.72 -6.07
CA ALA A 7 -28.31 -7.63 -5.21
C ALA A 7 -27.95 -8.14 -3.80
N LYS A 8 -28.71 -9.07 -3.23
CA LYS A 8 -28.38 -9.72 -1.94
C LYS A 8 -27.03 -10.47 -2.03
N LYS A 9 -26.77 -11.17 -3.14
CA LYS A 9 -25.47 -11.84 -3.39
C LYS A 9 -24.34 -10.81 -3.55
N ALA A 10 -24.56 -9.74 -4.30
CA ALA A 10 -23.58 -8.68 -4.51
C ALA A 10 -23.19 -8.01 -3.19
N MET A 11 -24.14 -7.77 -2.28
CA MET A 11 -23.88 -7.22 -0.95
C MET A 11 -22.93 -8.11 -0.14
N ARG A 12 -23.18 -9.43 -0.10
CA ARG A 12 -22.27 -10.40 0.58
C ARG A 12 -20.87 -10.40 -0.04
N GLN A 13 -20.79 -10.35 -1.37
CA GLN A 13 -19.50 -10.29 -2.07
C GLN A 13 -18.74 -9.00 -1.76
N SER A 14 -19.44 -7.86 -1.71
CA SER A 14 -18.88 -6.55 -1.42
C SER A 14 -18.24 -6.52 -0.04
N ILE A 15 -18.95 -6.99 0.99
CA ILE A 15 -18.45 -7.04 2.37
C ILE A 15 -17.14 -7.85 2.45
N ARG A 16 -17.12 -9.04 1.83
CA ARG A 16 -15.92 -9.90 1.81
C ARG A 16 -14.75 -9.24 1.07
N ARG A 17 -15.00 -8.64 -0.09
CA ARG A 17 -13.97 -7.92 -0.86
C ARG A 17 -13.45 -6.71 -0.09
N HIS A 18 -14.33 -5.98 0.58
CA HIS A 18 -13.98 -4.82 1.39
C HIS A 18 -12.99 -5.20 2.51
N ALA A 19 -13.27 -6.26 3.27
CA ALA A 19 -12.38 -6.73 4.33
C ALA A 19 -10.97 -7.09 3.80
N GLN A 20 -10.90 -7.81 2.69
CA GLN A 20 -9.62 -8.19 2.06
C GLN A 20 -8.85 -6.98 1.53
N ASN A 21 -9.56 -6.02 0.91
CA ASN A 21 -8.95 -4.80 0.38
C ASN A 21 -8.47 -3.88 1.50
N LEU A 22 -9.20 -3.81 2.62
CA LEU A 22 -8.82 -3.04 3.80
C LEU A 22 -7.49 -3.54 4.37
N LYS A 23 -7.32 -4.86 4.55
CA LYS A 23 -6.07 -5.46 5.02
C LYS A 23 -4.87 -5.08 4.14
N LYS A 24 -5.02 -5.16 2.82
CA LYS A 24 -3.97 -4.77 1.86
C LYS A 24 -3.70 -3.26 1.89
N LYS A 25 -4.75 -2.45 2.03
CA LYS A 25 -4.67 -0.99 2.11
C LYS A 25 -3.90 -0.54 3.35
N GLU A 26 -4.18 -1.17 4.48
CA GLU A 26 -3.44 -0.90 5.72
C GLU A 26 -1.99 -1.36 5.64
N ALA A 27 -1.72 -2.55 5.08
CA ALA A 27 -0.37 -3.08 4.97
C ALA A 27 0.57 -2.12 4.23
N TYR A 28 0.19 -1.63 3.04
CA TYR A 28 1.05 -0.69 2.32
C TYR A 28 1.12 0.67 3.03
N LYS A 29 0.03 1.14 3.65
CA LYS A 29 0.03 2.41 4.41
C LYS A 29 0.97 2.36 5.61
N ARG A 30 1.00 1.25 6.35
CA ARG A 30 1.92 1.02 7.46
C ARG A 30 3.36 1.05 6.96
N ALA A 31 3.69 0.27 5.92
CA ALA A 31 5.02 0.28 5.32
C ALA A 31 5.47 1.69 4.86
N VAL A 32 4.59 2.47 4.23
CA VAL A 32 4.87 3.87 3.84
C VAL A 32 5.17 4.74 5.07
N ARG A 33 4.39 4.59 6.14
CA ARG A 33 4.59 5.35 7.39
C ARG A 33 5.89 4.97 8.07
N ASP A 34 6.23 3.69 8.10
CA ASP A 34 7.43 3.19 8.77
C ASP A 34 8.69 3.68 8.05
N VAL A 35 8.72 3.65 6.72
CA VAL A 35 9.82 4.24 5.92
C VAL A 35 9.94 5.75 6.17
N ARG A 36 8.81 6.48 6.21
CA ARG A 36 8.84 7.92 6.50
C ARG A 36 9.38 8.23 7.91
N LYS A 37 9.01 7.42 8.91
CA LYS A 37 9.52 7.55 10.27
C LYS A 37 11.02 7.27 10.35
N ALA A 38 11.49 6.21 9.69
CA ALA A 38 12.91 5.87 9.66
C ALA A 38 13.76 6.98 9.02
N VAL A 39 13.26 7.60 7.94
CA VAL A 39 13.95 8.72 7.30
C VAL A 39 13.92 9.99 8.15
N ALA A 40 12.79 10.27 8.82
CA ALA A 40 12.71 11.40 9.76
C ALA A 40 13.64 11.23 10.97
N ALA A 41 13.91 9.99 11.38
CA ALA A 41 14.83 9.66 12.46
C ALA A 41 16.31 9.59 12.02
N GLY A 42 16.65 9.95 10.77
CA GLY A 42 18.03 9.92 10.25
C GLY A 42 18.61 8.52 10.03
N LYS A 43 17.78 7.46 10.07
CA LYS A 43 18.24 6.07 9.95
C LYS A 43 18.23 5.59 8.50
N HIS A 44 19.17 6.10 7.71
CA HIS A 44 19.20 5.89 6.26
C HIS A 44 19.40 4.43 5.85
N ASP A 45 20.24 3.68 6.55
CA ASP A 45 20.48 2.26 6.24
C ASP A 45 19.30 1.36 6.58
N GLU A 46 18.60 1.66 7.68
CA GLU A 46 17.35 0.98 8.03
C GLU A 46 16.26 1.28 7.00
N ALA A 47 16.15 2.55 6.55
CA ALA A 47 15.20 2.94 5.52
C ALA A 47 15.45 2.20 4.20
N LYS A 48 16.71 2.06 3.77
CA LYS A 48 17.10 1.27 2.58
C LYS A 48 16.68 -0.19 2.71
N LYS A 49 16.89 -0.81 3.88
CA LYS A 49 16.47 -2.20 4.17
C LYS A 49 14.94 -2.39 4.17
N MET A 50 14.17 -1.34 4.46
CA MET A 50 12.70 -1.39 4.44
C MET A 50 12.10 -1.20 3.04
N LEU A 51 12.84 -0.66 2.07
CA LEU A 51 12.34 -0.42 0.70
C LEU A 51 11.85 -1.68 -0.03
N PRO A 52 12.53 -2.85 0.02
CA PRO A 52 12.04 -4.06 -0.62
C PRO A 52 10.67 -4.51 -0.10
N LYS A 53 10.44 -4.43 1.22
CA LYS A 53 9.16 -4.75 1.86
C LYS A 53 8.05 -3.80 1.42
N LEU A 54 8.37 -2.50 1.32
CA LEU A 54 7.46 -1.48 0.80
C LEU A 54 7.08 -1.78 -0.66
N TYR A 55 8.04 -2.07 -1.53
CA TYR A 55 7.77 -2.39 -2.94
C TYR A 55 6.90 -3.63 -3.07
N GLN A 56 7.22 -4.69 -2.33
CA GLN A 56 6.42 -5.91 -2.32
C GLN A 56 4.96 -5.64 -1.91
N ALA A 57 4.72 -4.81 -0.88
CA ALA A 57 3.38 -4.47 -0.44
C ALA A 57 2.61 -3.64 -1.49
N LEU A 58 3.27 -2.67 -2.13
CA LEU A 58 2.66 -1.83 -3.17
C LEU A 58 2.34 -2.63 -4.43
N ASP A 59 3.24 -3.51 -4.86
CA ASP A 59 3.06 -4.28 -6.09
C ASP A 59 1.99 -5.38 -5.90
N LYS A 60 1.90 -6.00 -4.72
CA LYS A 60 0.77 -6.90 -4.37
C LYS A 60 -0.57 -6.16 -4.34
N ALA A 61 -0.61 -4.93 -3.82
CA ALA A 61 -1.81 -4.10 -3.82
C ALA A 61 -2.22 -3.67 -5.25
N ALA A 62 -1.24 -3.41 -6.12
CA ALA A 62 -1.48 -3.09 -7.53
C ALA A 62 -1.98 -4.31 -8.33
N LYS A 63 -1.35 -5.49 -8.15
CA LYS A 63 -1.74 -6.74 -8.81
C LYS A 63 -3.20 -7.12 -8.54
N THR A 64 -3.68 -6.84 -7.32
CA THR A 64 -5.05 -7.15 -6.91
C THR A 64 -6.02 -6.00 -7.11
N ASN A 65 -5.64 -4.97 -7.88
CA ASN A 65 -6.46 -3.81 -8.22
C ASN A 65 -6.98 -3.00 -7.02
N VAL A 66 -6.37 -3.13 -5.83
CA VAL A 66 -6.68 -2.29 -4.67
C VAL A 66 -6.21 -0.86 -4.90
N ILE A 67 -5.10 -0.71 -5.62
CA ILE A 67 -4.59 0.56 -6.12
C ILE A 67 -4.29 0.47 -7.62
N LYS A 68 -4.41 1.58 -8.33
CA LYS A 68 -4.00 1.66 -9.75
C LYS A 68 -2.47 1.56 -9.85
N LYS A 69 -1.97 1.00 -10.96
CA LYS A 69 -0.53 0.85 -11.24
C LYS A 69 0.23 2.18 -11.11
N ASN A 70 -0.34 3.27 -11.63
CA ASN A 70 0.26 4.62 -11.54
C ASN A 70 0.38 5.12 -10.11
N LYS A 71 -0.57 4.79 -9.22
CA LYS A 71 -0.48 5.15 -7.80
C LYS A 71 0.66 4.40 -7.12
N ALA A 72 0.83 3.11 -7.43
CA ALA A 72 1.95 2.34 -6.92
C ALA A 72 3.29 2.92 -7.42
N ALA A 73 3.43 3.17 -8.72
CA ALA A 73 4.62 3.77 -9.32
C ALA A 73 4.98 5.13 -8.69
N ARG A 74 3.99 6.02 -8.53
CA ARG A 74 4.18 7.32 -7.88
C ARG A 74 4.65 7.20 -6.43
N LEU A 75 4.12 6.24 -5.68
CA LEU A 75 4.54 6.01 -4.30
C LEU A 75 5.96 5.44 -4.22
N LYS A 76 6.32 4.52 -5.12
CA LYS A 76 7.68 3.99 -5.22
C LYS A 76 8.66 5.13 -5.47
N SER A 77 8.50 5.85 -6.58
CA SER A 77 9.38 6.96 -6.96
C SER A 77 9.54 8.01 -5.85
N ARG A 78 8.45 8.46 -5.22
CA ARG A 78 8.53 9.47 -4.15
C ARG A 78 9.31 8.99 -2.93
N LEU A 79 9.13 7.73 -2.52
CA LEU A 79 9.84 7.19 -1.35
C LEU A 79 11.29 6.87 -1.67
N SER A 80 11.60 6.38 -2.87
CA SER A 80 12.99 6.21 -3.31
C SER A 80 13.74 7.54 -3.32
N ASN A 81 13.14 8.59 -3.89
CA ASN A 81 13.75 9.91 -3.94
C ASN A 81 13.94 10.51 -2.55
N LEU A 82 13.01 10.27 -1.63
CA LEU A 82 13.10 10.76 -0.25
C LEU A 82 14.23 10.06 0.53
N VAL A 83 14.47 8.77 0.30
CA VAL A 83 15.61 8.06 0.87
C VAL A 83 16.93 8.53 0.24
N ALA A 84 16.96 8.74 -1.09
CA ALA A 84 18.16 9.16 -1.81
C ALA A 84 18.59 10.60 -1.48
N LYS A 85 17.64 11.56 -1.38
CA LYS A 85 17.95 12.97 -1.08
C LYS A 85 18.59 13.19 0.29
N ASN A 86 18.26 12.36 1.29
CA ASN A 86 18.85 12.48 2.62
C ASN A 86 20.15 11.67 2.78
N THR A 87 20.73 11.16 1.67
CA THR A 87 22.04 10.48 1.68
C THR A 87 23.18 11.43 1.24
N GLN A 88 22.92 12.74 1.09
CA GLN A 88 23.95 13.75 0.82
C GLN A 88 24.25 14.57 2.07
#